data_AF-G2QVZ5-F1
#
_entry.id   AF-G2QVZ5-F1
#
_cell.length_a   1.000
_cell.length_b   1.000
_cell.length_c   1.000
_cell.angle_alpha   90.00
_cell.angle_beta   90.00
_cell.angle_gamma   90.00
#
_symmetry.space_group_name_H-M   'P 1'
#
loop_
_entity.id
_entity.type
_entity.pdbx_description
1 polymer ?
#
loop_
_entity_poly.entity_id
_entity_poly.type
_entity_poly.pdbx_seq_one_letter_code
_entity_poly.pdbx_strand_id
1 'polypeptide(L)'
;LTALPPDRTFVSVAHFGTGAWAVTGKLTARDPDGCEEYYFLKIAYGETGRIMLGGEYESSKTIYQIMPDFIPKPIGYGKYYSSREWDTYFYLSEFIHVDIVVRSPNAAEFTSRLAQMHKLSRSPTGKFGFHVQTCDGDRAHVVDWQDSWAVFFRNLFLGVCDLDLKRNGPWPEYELAIKQVAYKVIPRLLEPLQANGRELKPCIIHGHLWDGNVGIDSATGQSILFDAGSYFAHNEMEL
;
A
#
# COMPACT_ATOMS: atom_id res chain seq x y z
N LEU A 1 23.08 0.33 6.00
CA LEU A 1 21.61 0.38 6.17
C LEU A 1 21.33 0.68 7.63
N THR A 2 20.94 1.91 7.96
CA THR A 2 20.60 2.33 9.33
C THR A 2 19.25 1.80 9.80
N ALA A 3 18.47 1.20 8.90
CA ALA A 3 17.15 0.63 9.19
C ALA A 3 17.18 -0.78 9.78
N LEU A 4 18.30 -1.51 9.70
CA LEU A 4 18.40 -2.79 10.40
C LEU A 4 18.29 -2.56 11.91
N PRO A 5 17.71 -3.50 12.68
CA PRO A 5 17.73 -3.41 14.12
C PRO A 5 19.18 -3.23 14.63
N PRO A 6 19.42 -2.39 15.65
CA PRO A 6 20.78 -1.97 16.03
C PRO A 6 21.74 -3.10 16.41
N ASP A 7 21.19 -4.24 16.84
CA ASP A 7 21.90 -5.45 17.25
C ASP A 7 22.06 -6.46 16.10
N ARG A 8 21.69 -6.10 14.87
CA ARG A 8 21.83 -6.94 13.68
C ARG A 8 23.01 -6.52 12.82
N THR A 9 23.83 -7.49 12.43
CA THR A 9 24.96 -7.27 11.54
C THR A 9 24.62 -7.70 10.12
N PHE A 10 24.75 -6.80 9.15
CA PHE A 10 24.56 -7.11 7.73
C PHE A 10 25.57 -8.18 7.26
N VAL A 11 25.09 -9.16 6.50
CA VAL A 11 25.93 -10.21 5.89
C VAL A 11 25.96 -10.08 4.38
N SER A 12 24.81 -10.13 3.72
CA SER A 12 24.71 -10.15 2.26
C SER A 12 23.33 -9.68 1.77
N VAL A 13 23.24 -9.41 0.47
CA VAL A 13 21.97 -9.22 -0.22
C VAL A 13 22.03 -9.97 -1.54
N ALA A 14 20.96 -10.70 -1.86
CA ALA A 14 20.78 -11.37 -3.14
C ALA A 14 19.51 -10.86 -3.81
N HIS A 15 19.51 -10.79 -5.14
CA HIS A 15 18.30 -10.53 -5.90
C HIS A 15 17.23 -11.57 -5.58
N PHE A 16 15.99 -11.14 -5.40
CA PHE A 16 14.88 -12.02 -5.03
C PHE A 16 13.58 -11.54 -5.66
N GLY A 17 12.87 -12.42 -6.37
CA GLY A 17 11.59 -12.08 -7.00
C GLY A 17 11.70 -11.06 -8.13
N THR A 18 10.56 -10.51 -8.55
CA THR A 18 10.45 -9.51 -9.60
C THR A 18 9.41 -8.47 -9.21
N GLY A 19 9.76 -7.18 -9.26
CA GLY A 19 8.81 -6.07 -9.10
C GLY A 19 8.74 -5.24 -10.38
N ALA A 20 7.54 -4.77 -10.75
CA ALA A 20 7.35 -3.95 -11.95
C ALA A 20 8.06 -2.58 -11.84
N TRP A 21 8.10 -2.01 -10.63
CA TRP A 21 8.54 -0.63 -10.38
C TRP A 21 9.71 -0.54 -9.38
N ALA A 22 10.17 -1.67 -8.85
CA ALA A 22 11.23 -1.73 -7.85
C ALA A 22 12.11 -2.97 -8.06
N VAL A 23 13.39 -2.82 -7.70
CA VAL A 23 14.32 -3.94 -7.58
C VAL A 23 14.14 -4.56 -6.21
N THR A 24 13.97 -5.88 -6.16
CA THR A 24 13.70 -6.65 -4.95
C THR A 24 14.88 -7.54 -4.55
N GLY A 25 15.07 -7.72 -3.26
CA GLY A 25 16.18 -8.51 -2.72
C GLY A 25 15.86 -9.18 -1.40
N LYS A 26 16.55 -10.29 -1.14
CA LYS A 26 16.62 -10.93 0.17
C LYS A 26 17.91 -10.49 0.84
N LEU A 27 17.77 -9.75 1.93
CA LEU A 27 18.88 -9.32 2.77
C LEU A 27 19.08 -10.35 3.89
N THR A 28 20.33 -10.74 4.11
CA THR A 28 20.74 -11.62 5.22
C THR A 28 21.46 -10.77 6.26
N ALA A 29 21.05 -10.88 7.52
CA ALA A 29 21.73 -10.33 8.67
C ALA A 29 21.98 -11.43 9.71
N ARG A 30 22.79 -11.13 10.72
CA ARG A 30 22.99 -12.00 11.89
C ARG A 30 22.60 -11.29 13.16
N ASP A 31 22.01 -12.04 14.08
CA ASP A 31 21.77 -11.62 15.45
C ASP A 31 23.04 -11.72 16.33
N PRO A 32 23.00 -11.26 17.59
CA PRO A 32 24.14 -11.37 18.51
C PRO A 32 24.61 -12.80 18.79
N ASP A 33 23.72 -13.79 18.63
CA ASP A 33 24.02 -15.21 18.82
C ASP A 33 24.63 -15.85 17.57
N GLY A 34 24.69 -15.10 16.46
CA GLY A 34 25.26 -15.53 15.17
C GLY A 34 24.27 -16.27 14.28
N CYS A 35 23.00 -16.37 14.66
CA CYS A 35 21.93 -16.95 13.84
C CYS A 35 21.56 -15.99 12.69
N GLU A 36 21.28 -16.56 11.53
CA GLU A 36 20.88 -15.78 10.36
C GLU A 36 19.40 -15.37 10.44
N GLU A 37 19.15 -14.12 10.10
CA GLU A 37 17.82 -13.56 9.89
C GLU A 37 17.70 -12.98 8.49
N TYR A 38 16.49 -13.04 7.95
CA TYR A 38 16.21 -12.64 6.57
C TYR A 38 15.22 -11.49 6.52
N TYR A 39 15.48 -10.56 5.61
CA TYR A 39 14.66 -9.39 5.37
C TYR A 39 14.33 -9.25 3.89
N PHE A 40 13.14 -8.76 3.60
CA PHE A 40 12.75 -8.41 2.25
C PHE A 40 13.08 -6.93 1.99
N LEU A 41 13.80 -6.66 0.90
CA LEU A 41 14.28 -5.34 0.51
C LEU A 41 13.67 -4.95 -0.84
N LYS A 42 13.09 -3.76 -0.91
CA LYS A 42 12.73 -3.07 -2.15
C LYS A 42 13.61 -1.84 -2.35
N ILE A 43 13.97 -1.58 -3.60
CA ILE A 43 14.76 -0.42 -4.02
C ILE A 43 14.08 0.25 -5.22
N ALA A 44 13.89 1.56 -5.13
CA ALA A 44 13.31 2.38 -6.19
C ALA A 44 14.02 3.74 -6.31
N TYR A 45 13.83 4.41 -7.44
CA TYR A 45 14.62 5.59 -7.81
C TYR A 45 13.76 6.84 -7.98
N GLY A 46 14.39 8.00 -7.77
CA GLY A 46 13.79 9.31 -7.97
C GLY A 46 12.61 9.59 -7.04
N GLU A 47 11.85 10.62 -7.38
CA GLU A 47 10.72 11.07 -6.57
C GLU A 47 9.58 10.05 -6.53
N THR A 48 9.31 9.37 -7.66
CA THR A 48 8.34 8.26 -7.71
C THR A 48 8.72 7.15 -6.72
N GLY A 49 10.00 6.75 -6.69
CA GLY A 49 10.48 5.75 -5.73
C GLY A 49 10.38 6.21 -4.28
N ARG A 50 10.63 7.51 -4.02
CA ARG A 50 10.46 8.12 -2.69
C ARG A 50 9.03 7.98 -2.20
N ILE A 51 8.06 8.38 -3.02
CA ILE A 51 6.64 8.37 -2.66
C ILE A 51 6.14 6.93 -2.53
N MET A 52 6.42 6.08 -3.53
CA MET A 52 5.95 4.69 -3.57
C MET A 52 6.42 3.89 -2.34
N LEU A 53 7.73 3.86 -2.07
CA LEU A 53 8.26 3.06 -0.96
C LEU A 53 7.94 3.68 0.42
N GLY A 54 7.83 5.00 0.50
CA GLY A 54 7.43 5.68 1.74
C GLY A 54 5.95 5.42 2.07
N GLY A 55 5.09 5.47 1.05
CA GLY A 55 3.67 5.13 1.15
C GLY A 55 3.46 3.66 1.53
N GLU A 56 4.20 2.73 0.91
CA GLU A 56 4.13 1.31 1.25
C GLU A 56 4.57 1.04 2.70
N TYR A 57 5.63 1.69 3.17
CA TYR A 57 6.09 1.58 4.56
C TYR A 57 5.03 2.04 5.57
N GLU A 58 4.45 3.22 5.37
CA GLU A 58 3.41 3.77 6.27
C GLU A 58 2.09 2.98 6.20
N SER A 59 1.75 2.46 5.01
CA SER A 59 0.61 1.55 4.82
C SER A 59 0.80 0.27 5.61
N SER A 60 1.93 -0.41 5.39
CA SER A 60 2.28 -1.66 6.07
C SER A 60 2.34 -1.49 7.57
N LYS A 61 2.89 -0.35 8.05
CA LYS A 61 2.97 -0.03 9.47
C LYS A 61 1.58 0.14 10.08
N THR A 62 0.67 0.81 9.37
CA THR A 62 -0.70 1.01 9.83
C THR A 62 -1.46 -0.32 9.92
N ILE A 63 -1.34 -1.18 8.90
CA ILE A 63 -1.99 -2.51 8.89
C ILE A 63 -1.38 -3.40 9.99
N TYR A 64 -0.05 -3.47 10.10
CA TYR A 64 0.66 -4.29 11.09
C TYR A 64 0.29 -3.92 12.53
N GLN A 65 0.07 -2.63 12.83
CA GLN A 65 -0.38 -2.19 14.14
C GLN A 65 -1.78 -2.72 14.52
N ILE A 66 -2.62 -3.04 13.53
CA ILE A 66 -3.97 -3.55 13.72
C ILE A 66 -3.98 -5.08 13.72
N MET A 67 -3.26 -5.69 12.78
CA MET A 67 -3.16 -7.15 12.59
C MET A 67 -1.69 -7.53 12.27
N PRO A 68 -0.86 -7.77 13.30
CA PRO A 68 0.57 -8.05 13.13
C PRO A 68 0.92 -9.32 12.35
N ASP A 69 -0.05 -10.21 12.15
CA ASP A 69 0.09 -11.50 11.46
C ASP A 69 -0.49 -11.47 10.04
N PHE A 70 -0.97 -10.32 9.56
CA PHE A 70 -1.67 -10.20 8.27
C PHE A 70 -0.89 -9.47 7.18
N ILE A 71 0.24 -8.86 7.53
CA ILE A 71 1.18 -8.21 6.61
C ILE A 71 2.59 -8.34 7.18
N PRO A 72 3.66 -8.44 6.37
CA PRO A 72 5.01 -8.48 6.88
C PRO A 72 5.33 -7.27 7.76
N LYS A 73 5.96 -7.50 8.90
CA LYS A 73 6.49 -6.47 9.79
C LYS A 73 7.35 -5.49 9.00
N PRO A 74 6.94 -4.21 8.90
CA PRO A 74 7.78 -3.20 8.28
C PRO A 74 8.92 -2.83 9.24
N ILE A 75 10.14 -2.84 8.73
CA ILE A 75 11.36 -2.57 9.51
C ILE A 75 11.82 -1.12 9.30
N GLY A 76 11.84 -0.64 8.06
CA GLY A 76 12.20 0.74 7.81
C GLY A 76 12.11 1.16 6.35
N TYR A 77 12.14 2.47 6.15
CA TYR A 77 12.21 3.13 4.85
C TYR A 77 13.23 4.28 4.93
N GLY A 78 13.91 4.57 3.81
CA GLY A 78 14.80 5.72 3.76
C GLY A 78 15.52 5.90 2.42
N LYS A 79 16.32 6.97 2.36
CA LYS A 79 17.19 7.29 1.23
C LYS A 79 18.56 6.65 1.43
N TYR A 80 19.16 6.10 0.36
CA TYR A 80 20.55 5.67 0.38
C TYR A 80 21.50 6.88 0.51
N TYR A 81 22.57 6.72 1.31
CA TYR A 81 23.60 7.75 1.47
C TYR A 81 24.50 7.91 0.23
N SER A 82 24.66 6.85 -0.57
CA SER A 82 25.54 6.85 -1.73
C SER A 82 24.86 7.49 -2.93
N SER A 83 25.39 8.64 -3.36
CA SER A 83 25.04 9.30 -4.60
C SER A 83 25.52 8.47 -5.80
N ARG A 84 24.61 7.72 -6.41
CA ARG A 84 24.68 7.53 -7.87
C ARG A 84 23.98 8.73 -8.53
N GLU A 85 23.98 8.80 -9.86
CA GLU A 85 23.30 9.85 -10.64
C GLU A 85 21.84 10.12 -10.24
N TRP A 86 21.19 9.16 -9.58
CA TRP A 86 19.78 9.21 -9.20
C TRP A 86 19.60 8.99 -7.71
N ASP A 87 18.73 9.80 -7.09
CA ASP A 87 18.24 9.56 -5.75
C ASP A 87 17.66 8.14 -5.65
N THR A 88 18.09 7.37 -4.64
CA THR A 88 17.71 5.98 -4.46
C THR A 88 17.12 5.77 -3.08
N TYR A 89 15.98 5.08 -3.00
CA TYR A 89 15.23 4.84 -1.78
C TYR A 89 15.06 3.33 -1.54
N PHE A 90 14.85 2.95 -0.28
CA PHE A 90 14.58 1.57 0.11
C PHE A 90 13.35 1.46 1.02
N TYR A 91 12.73 0.28 0.98
CA TYR A 91 11.82 -0.24 1.99
C TYR A 91 12.32 -1.61 2.44
N LEU A 92 12.30 -1.86 3.74
CA LEU A 92 12.75 -3.08 4.38
C LEU A 92 11.63 -3.63 5.27
N SER A 93 11.34 -4.92 5.14
CA SER A 93 10.39 -5.66 5.99
C SER A 93 10.96 -7.02 6.39
N GLU A 94 10.28 -7.72 7.29
CA GLU A 94 10.58 -9.12 7.55
C GLU A 94 10.42 -9.96 6.28
N PHE A 95 11.25 -11.00 6.14
CA PHE A 95 11.15 -11.90 5.02
C PHE A 95 10.16 -13.03 5.34
N ILE A 96 9.01 -13.03 4.68
CA ILE A 96 8.02 -14.11 4.78
C ILE A 96 8.24 -15.14 3.68
N HIS A 97 8.31 -16.41 4.07
CA HIS A 97 8.29 -17.52 3.14
C HIS A 97 6.85 -17.79 2.71
N VAL A 98 6.52 -17.44 1.47
CA VAL A 98 5.19 -17.66 0.92
C VAL A 98 5.11 -19.05 0.27
N ASP A 99 3.99 -19.75 0.45
CA ASP A 99 3.70 -20.98 -0.28
C ASP A 99 3.56 -20.70 -1.79
N ILE A 100 4.48 -21.27 -2.57
CA ILE A 100 4.52 -21.09 -4.03
C ILE A 100 3.66 -22.10 -4.79
N VAL A 101 3.22 -23.18 -4.10
CA VAL A 101 2.41 -24.27 -4.66
C VAL A 101 0.94 -23.92 -4.55
N VAL A 102 0.50 -23.44 -3.39
CA VAL A 102 -0.86 -22.95 -3.15
C VAL A 102 -0.84 -21.43 -3.10
N ARG A 103 -1.16 -20.80 -4.24
CA ARG A 103 -1.09 -19.34 -4.37
C ARG A 103 -2.30 -18.61 -3.80
N SER A 104 -3.46 -19.27 -3.79
CA SER A 104 -4.71 -18.64 -3.34
C SER A 104 -5.05 -19.12 -1.93
N PRO A 105 -5.17 -18.22 -0.95
CA PRO A 105 -5.61 -18.60 0.39
C PRO A 105 -7.04 -19.13 0.37
N ASN A 106 -7.43 -19.81 1.45
CA ASN A 106 -8.83 -20.14 1.66
C ASN A 106 -9.67 -18.86 1.69
N ALA A 107 -10.65 -18.76 0.78
CA ALA A 107 -11.43 -17.54 0.62
C ALA A 107 -12.19 -17.12 1.88
N ALA A 108 -12.72 -18.06 2.66
CA ALA A 108 -13.45 -17.76 3.88
C ALA A 108 -12.51 -17.23 4.99
N GLU A 109 -11.31 -17.82 5.11
CA GLU A 109 -10.29 -17.33 6.05
C GLU A 109 -9.81 -15.93 5.68
N PHE A 110 -9.43 -15.73 4.41
CA PHE A 110 -8.93 -14.45 3.91
C PHE A 110 -9.96 -13.33 4.04
N THR A 111 -11.19 -13.55 3.56
CA THR A 111 -12.26 -12.53 3.62
C THR A 111 -12.68 -12.21 5.05
N SER A 112 -12.63 -13.19 5.96
CA SER A 112 -12.87 -12.97 7.39
C SER A 112 -11.82 -12.02 7.99
N ARG A 113 -10.53 -12.25 7.68
CA ARG A 113 -9.43 -11.40 8.13
C ARG A 113 -9.47 -10.00 7.52
N LEU A 114 -9.75 -9.89 6.22
CA LEU A 114 -9.92 -8.60 5.55
C LEU A 114 -11.06 -7.78 6.18
N ALA A 115 -12.21 -8.41 6.42
CA ALA A 115 -13.33 -7.77 7.12
C ALA A 115 -12.96 -7.38 8.57
N GLN A 116 -12.15 -8.20 9.26
CA GLN A 116 -11.65 -7.87 10.60
C GLN A 116 -10.72 -6.65 10.59
N MET A 117 -9.80 -6.55 9.63
CA MET A 117 -8.94 -5.37 9.43
C MET A 117 -9.78 -4.09 9.26
N HIS A 118 -10.79 -4.14 8.37
CA HIS A 118 -11.70 -3.01 8.14
C HIS A 118 -12.47 -2.63 9.43
N LYS A 119 -12.96 -3.62 10.17
CA LYS A 119 -13.72 -3.41 11.42
C LYS A 119 -12.86 -2.85 12.55
N LEU A 120 -11.64 -3.34 12.73
CA LEU A 120 -10.75 -2.93 13.83
C LEU A 120 -10.11 -1.56 13.57
N SER A 121 -9.86 -1.22 12.32
CA SER A 121 -9.22 0.05 11.97
C SER A 121 -10.03 1.28 12.42
N ARG A 122 -9.32 2.37 12.71
CA ARG A 122 -9.91 3.67 13.04
C ARG A 122 -9.10 4.75 12.36
N SER A 123 -9.77 5.59 11.56
CA SER A 123 -9.11 6.76 11.00
C SER A 123 -8.62 7.69 12.12
N PRO A 124 -7.35 8.11 12.13
CA PRO A 124 -6.79 8.97 13.17
C PRO A 124 -7.44 10.36 13.19
N THR A 125 -8.07 10.78 12.10
CA THR A 125 -8.76 12.06 11.96
C THR A 125 -10.29 11.91 11.98
N GLY A 126 -10.81 10.69 11.93
CA GLY A 126 -12.23 10.41 11.66
C GLY A 126 -12.65 10.68 10.21
N LYS A 127 -11.72 11.06 9.32
CA LYS A 127 -11.96 11.41 7.91
C LYS A 127 -11.45 10.34 6.94
N PHE A 128 -11.83 10.44 5.67
CA PHE A 128 -11.23 9.67 4.57
C PHE A 128 -9.91 10.32 4.15
N GLY A 129 -8.90 9.53 3.82
CA GLY A 129 -7.57 10.02 3.45
C GLY A 129 -6.42 9.30 4.12
N PHE A 130 -5.21 9.85 3.97
CA PHE A 130 -3.99 9.30 4.57
C PHE A 130 -2.98 10.42 4.84
N HIS A 131 -2.05 10.21 5.78
CA HIS A 131 -1.08 11.24 6.19
C HIS A 131 0.10 11.39 5.24
N VAL A 132 0.35 10.40 4.38
CA VAL A 132 1.34 10.45 3.32
C VAL A 132 0.71 10.02 1.99
N GLN A 133 1.25 10.48 0.88
CA GLN A 133 0.84 9.94 -0.43
C GLN A 133 1.22 8.46 -0.53
N THR A 134 0.29 7.65 -1.01
CA THR A 134 0.51 6.26 -1.41
C THR A 134 0.39 6.14 -2.92
N CYS A 135 0.72 4.97 -3.47
CA CYS A 135 0.64 4.74 -4.91
C CYS A 135 -0.15 3.48 -5.25
N ASP A 136 -0.77 3.49 -6.43
CA ASP A 136 -1.15 2.29 -7.19
C ASP A 136 -0.09 2.10 -8.30
N GLY A 137 0.84 1.17 -8.07
CA GLY A 137 2.07 1.05 -8.86
C GLY A 137 2.93 2.32 -8.75
N ASP A 138 3.18 2.99 -9.88
CA ASP A 138 3.94 4.24 -9.96
C ASP A 138 3.06 5.51 -9.87
N ARG A 139 1.74 5.34 -9.70
CA ARG A 139 0.76 6.44 -9.72
C ARG A 139 0.45 6.90 -8.29
N ALA A 140 0.92 8.08 -7.91
CA ALA A 140 0.61 8.66 -6.62
C ALA A 140 -0.88 9.03 -6.50
N HIS A 141 -1.51 8.62 -5.40
CA HIS A 141 -2.88 8.96 -5.05
C HIS A 141 -3.00 10.40 -4.52
N VAL A 142 -4.19 10.98 -4.69
CA VAL A 142 -4.60 12.23 -4.03
C VAL A 142 -5.37 11.87 -2.75
N VAL A 143 -4.66 11.85 -1.62
CA VAL A 143 -5.15 11.28 -0.35
C VAL A 143 -5.38 12.31 0.75
N ASP A 144 -5.47 13.59 0.39
CA ASP A 144 -5.79 14.66 1.34
C ASP A 144 -7.09 14.36 2.11
N TRP A 145 -7.10 14.69 3.39
CA TRP A 145 -8.21 14.37 4.28
C TRP A 145 -9.52 15.05 3.87
N GLN A 146 -10.60 14.27 3.82
CA GLN A 146 -11.95 14.73 3.46
C GLN A 146 -13.01 14.11 4.37
N ASP A 147 -14.00 14.91 4.78
CA ASP A 147 -15.15 14.43 5.57
C ASP A 147 -16.16 13.63 4.72
N SER A 148 -16.25 13.95 3.43
CA SER A 148 -17.17 13.30 2.49
C SER A 148 -16.46 12.24 1.65
N TRP A 149 -16.99 11.02 1.66
CA TRP A 149 -16.55 9.94 0.79
C TRP A 149 -16.70 10.30 -0.69
N ALA A 150 -17.81 10.94 -1.07
CA ALA A 150 -18.04 11.37 -2.45
C ALA A 150 -16.98 12.38 -2.94
N VAL A 151 -16.59 13.32 -2.07
CA VAL A 151 -15.51 14.29 -2.38
C VAL A 151 -14.16 13.58 -2.47
N PHE A 152 -13.86 12.70 -1.51
CA PHE A 152 -12.60 11.95 -1.48
C PHE A 152 -12.44 11.07 -2.74
N PHE A 153 -13.44 10.26 -3.05
CA PHE A 153 -13.44 9.39 -4.24
C PHE A 153 -13.33 10.20 -5.54
N ARG A 154 -14.01 11.36 -5.62
CA ARG A 154 -13.86 12.27 -6.76
C ARG A 154 -12.43 12.77 -6.91
N ASN A 155 -11.76 13.12 -5.81
CA ASN A 155 -10.37 13.58 -5.85
C ASN A 155 -9.41 12.48 -6.30
N LEU A 156 -9.60 11.25 -5.83
CA LEU A 156 -8.85 10.07 -6.32
C LEU A 156 -9.03 9.91 -7.84
N PHE A 157 -10.28 9.88 -8.31
CA PHE A 157 -10.62 9.74 -9.72
C PHE A 157 -9.99 10.85 -10.59
N LEU A 158 -10.16 12.11 -10.19
CA LEU A 158 -9.59 13.26 -10.93
C LEU A 158 -8.05 13.23 -10.92
N GLY A 159 -7.43 12.77 -9.84
CA GLY A 159 -5.98 12.59 -9.76
C GLY A 159 -5.45 11.61 -10.81
N VAL A 160 -6.10 10.45 -10.97
CA VAL A 160 -5.73 9.48 -12.00
C VAL A 160 -5.94 10.03 -13.40
N CYS A 161 -7.04 10.74 -13.64
CA CYS A 161 -7.31 11.38 -14.94
C CYS A 161 -6.28 12.48 -15.29
N ASP A 162 -5.78 13.23 -14.30
CA ASP A 162 -4.74 14.23 -14.52
C ASP A 162 -3.39 13.58 -14.86
N LEU A 163 -3.07 12.42 -14.26
CA LEU A 163 -1.89 11.62 -14.65
C LEU A 163 -2.00 11.12 -16.10
N ASP A 164 -3.19 10.66 -16.51
CA ASP A 164 -3.45 10.24 -17.88
C ASP A 164 -3.28 11.39 -18.87
N LEU A 165 -3.88 12.56 -18.58
CA LEU A 165 -3.76 13.77 -19.38
C LEU A 165 -2.30 14.21 -19.54
N LYS A 166 -1.51 14.18 -18.47
CA LYS A 166 -0.08 14.53 -18.51
C LYS A 166 0.74 13.56 -19.37
N ARG A 167 0.37 12.28 -19.38
CA ARG A 167 1.10 11.24 -20.10
C ARG A 167 0.72 11.18 -21.58
N ASN A 168 -0.56 11.31 -21.89
CA ASN A 168 -1.12 11.03 -23.21
C ASN A 168 -1.53 12.29 -23.97
N GLY A 169 -1.57 13.45 -23.31
CA GLY A 169 -1.99 14.72 -23.90
C GLY A 169 -3.51 14.91 -23.89
N PRO A 170 -3.99 16.09 -24.33
CA PRO A 170 -5.41 16.45 -24.27
C PRO A 170 -6.27 15.60 -25.20
N TRP A 171 -7.46 15.25 -24.71
CA TRP A 171 -8.50 14.57 -25.48
C TRP A 171 -9.87 15.14 -25.08
N PRO A 172 -10.42 16.09 -25.86
CA PRO A 172 -11.61 16.85 -25.47
C PRO A 172 -12.83 16.02 -25.09
N GLU A 173 -13.11 14.95 -25.83
CA GLU A 173 -14.25 14.05 -25.56
C GLU A 173 -14.05 13.28 -24.24
N TYR A 174 -12.82 12.83 -23.98
CA TYR A 174 -12.48 12.12 -22.75
C TYR A 174 -12.53 13.06 -21.54
N GLU A 175 -12.00 14.28 -21.66
CA GLU A 175 -12.08 15.31 -20.61
C GLU A 175 -13.53 15.71 -20.29
N LEU A 176 -14.41 15.76 -21.30
CA LEU A 176 -15.83 15.99 -21.10
C LEU A 176 -16.48 14.82 -20.33
N ALA A 177 -16.16 13.58 -20.68
CA ALA A 177 -16.64 12.40 -19.98
C ALA A 177 -16.17 12.37 -18.52
N ILE A 178 -14.89 12.69 -18.26
CA ILE A 178 -14.31 12.82 -16.91
C ILE A 178 -15.12 13.84 -16.09
N LYS A 179 -15.43 15.02 -16.65
CA LYS A 179 -16.25 16.03 -15.96
C LYS A 179 -17.65 15.51 -15.63
N GLN A 180 -18.29 14.76 -16.53
CA GLN A 180 -19.59 14.17 -16.26
C GLN A 180 -19.54 13.13 -15.14
N VAL A 181 -18.53 12.26 -15.14
CA VAL A 181 -18.33 11.27 -14.08
C VAL A 181 -18.08 11.97 -12.74
N ALA A 182 -17.10 12.87 -12.70
CA ALA A 182 -16.67 13.56 -11.48
C ALA A 182 -17.77 14.41 -10.83
N TYR A 183 -18.53 15.16 -11.64
CA TYR A 183 -19.46 16.18 -11.12
C TYR A 183 -20.93 15.83 -11.25
N LYS A 184 -21.29 14.72 -11.90
CA LYS A 184 -22.67 14.24 -11.98
C LYS A 184 -22.82 12.83 -11.45
N VAL A 185 -22.01 11.87 -11.90
CA VAL A 185 -22.17 10.46 -11.54
C VAL A 185 -21.75 10.21 -10.10
N ILE A 186 -20.53 10.61 -9.72
CA ILE A 186 -19.98 10.38 -8.37
C ILE A 186 -20.89 10.96 -7.28
N PRO A 187 -21.31 12.25 -7.33
CA PRO A 187 -22.23 12.80 -6.34
C PRO A 187 -23.55 12.02 -6.23
N ARG A 188 -24.18 11.69 -7.36
CA ARG A 188 -25.47 10.98 -7.40
C ARG A 188 -25.41 9.59 -6.80
N LEU A 189 -24.28 8.89 -6.92
CA LEU A 189 -24.11 7.54 -6.39
C LEU A 189 -23.63 7.55 -4.94
N LEU A 190 -22.68 8.42 -4.60
CA LEU A 190 -21.96 8.33 -3.32
C LEU A 190 -22.49 9.28 -2.24
N GLU A 191 -23.02 10.46 -2.57
CA GLU A 191 -23.59 11.37 -1.55
C GLU A 191 -24.76 10.75 -0.79
N PRO A 192 -25.68 9.98 -1.43
CA PRO A 192 -26.73 9.31 -0.70
C PRO A 192 -26.21 8.45 0.45
N LEU A 193 -25.03 7.82 0.33
CA LEU A 193 -24.49 6.93 1.35
C LEU A 193 -24.22 7.63 2.70
N GLN A 194 -24.02 8.96 2.69
CA GLN A 194 -23.86 9.80 3.90
C GLN A 194 -25.05 10.75 4.11
N ALA A 195 -26.14 10.59 3.36
CA ALA A 195 -27.35 11.41 3.49
C ALA A 195 -28.33 10.83 4.52
N ASN A 196 -29.24 11.68 5.00
CA ASN A 196 -30.34 11.30 5.90
C ASN A 196 -29.87 10.67 7.22
N GLY A 197 -28.79 11.20 7.80
CA GLY A 197 -28.22 10.71 9.07
C GLY A 197 -27.42 9.41 8.95
N ARG A 198 -27.15 8.92 7.73
CA ARG A 198 -26.22 7.81 7.51
C ARG A 198 -24.79 8.29 7.70
N GLU A 199 -23.99 7.48 8.37
CA GLU A 199 -22.57 7.72 8.56
C GLU A 199 -21.78 6.56 7.95
N LEU A 200 -20.78 6.90 7.15
CA LEU A 200 -19.79 5.94 6.67
C LEU A 200 -18.58 6.00 7.58
N LYS A 201 -18.13 4.84 8.05
CA LYS A 201 -16.89 4.71 8.81
C LYS A 201 -15.70 4.66 7.83
N PRO A 202 -14.74 5.60 7.86
CA PRO A 202 -13.48 5.44 7.16
C PRO A 202 -12.68 4.31 7.82
N CYS A 203 -12.37 3.26 7.07
CA CYS A 203 -11.53 2.16 7.51
C CYS A 203 -10.24 2.13 6.68
N ILE A 204 -9.15 1.64 7.27
CA ILE A 204 -7.95 1.38 6.48
C ILE A 204 -8.30 0.28 5.48
N ILE A 205 -7.88 0.47 4.24
CA ILE A 205 -8.01 -0.52 3.18
C ILE A 205 -6.57 -0.90 2.72
N HIS A 206 -6.40 -2.04 2.05
CA HIS A 206 -5.09 -2.40 1.49
C HIS A 206 -4.74 -1.48 0.30
N GLY A 207 -5.73 -1.09 -0.51
CA GLY A 207 -5.64 -0.03 -1.52
C GLY A 207 -5.04 -0.46 -2.86
N HIS A 208 -4.54 -1.69 -2.93
CA HIS A 208 -4.00 -2.31 -4.15
C HIS A 208 -4.15 -3.85 -4.07
N LEU A 209 -5.32 -4.34 -3.67
CA LEU A 209 -5.54 -5.77 -3.45
C LEU A 209 -6.00 -6.46 -4.73
N TRP A 210 -5.23 -7.49 -5.08
CA TRP A 210 -5.51 -8.44 -6.15
C TRP A 210 -4.75 -9.73 -5.82
N ASP A 211 -4.95 -10.79 -6.60
CA ASP A 211 -4.38 -12.11 -6.32
C ASP A 211 -2.84 -12.12 -6.30
N GLY A 212 -2.17 -11.17 -6.94
CA GLY A 212 -0.71 -11.00 -6.88
C GLY A 212 -0.18 -10.44 -5.55
N ASN A 213 -1.03 -9.79 -4.76
CA ASN A 213 -0.67 -9.11 -3.51
C ASN A 213 -1.17 -9.87 -2.25
N VAL A 214 -1.59 -11.11 -2.44
CA VAL A 214 -2.00 -12.02 -1.37
C VAL A 214 -1.20 -13.30 -1.50
N GLY A 215 -0.78 -13.85 -0.36
CA GLY A 215 -0.13 -15.16 -0.31
C GLY A 215 -0.57 -15.95 0.91
N ILE A 216 0.06 -17.11 1.08
CA ILE A 216 -0.06 -17.94 2.28
C ILE A 216 1.31 -17.96 2.94
N ASP A 217 1.39 -17.55 4.20
CA ASP A 217 2.59 -17.74 4.98
C ASP A 217 2.81 -19.24 5.23
N SER A 218 3.91 -19.78 4.71
CA SER A 218 4.23 -21.21 4.79
C SER A 218 4.46 -21.69 6.23
N ALA A 219 4.82 -20.80 7.15
CA ALA A 219 5.04 -21.17 8.56
C ALA A 219 3.71 -21.37 9.31
N THR A 220 2.69 -20.58 9.00
CA THR A 220 1.42 -20.54 9.72
C THR A 220 0.25 -21.15 8.95
N GLY A 221 0.36 -21.26 7.63
CA GLY A 221 -0.71 -21.68 6.72
C GLY A 221 -1.82 -20.62 6.55
N GLN A 222 -1.58 -19.39 6.99
CA GLN A 222 -2.57 -18.32 6.99
C GLN A 222 -2.38 -17.33 5.83
N SER A 223 -3.44 -16.60 5.47
CA SER A 223 -3.33 -15.55 4.46
C SER A 223 -2.49 -14.36 4.95
N ILE A 224 -1.74 -13.78 4.03
CA ILE A 224 -0.87 -12.62 4.27
C ILE A 224 -0.91 -11.67 3.07
N LEU A 225 -0.87 -10.36 3.35
CA LEU A 225 -0.90 -9.27 2.38
C LEU A 225 0.51 -8.77 2.03
N PHE A 226 0.67 -8.19 0.84
CA PHE A 226 1.91 -7.54 0.37
C PHE A 226 1.59 -6.29 -0.46
N ASP A 227 2.54 -5.37 -0.56
CA ASP A 227 2.49 -4.26 -1.53
C ASP A 227 1.30 -3.30 -1.32
N ALA A 228 1.04 -2.96 -0.05
CA ALA A 228 -0.06 -2.10 0.36
C ALA A 228 0.13 -0.63 -0.09
N GLY A 229 -0.92 -0.07 -0.68
CA GLY A 229 -1.05 1.34 -1.10
C GLY A 229 -2.20 2.02 -0.36
N SER A 230 -2.18 1.95 0.96
CA SER A 230 -3.35 2.18 1.81
C SER A 230 -3.81 3.63 1.89
N TYR A 231 -5.08 3.78 2.26
CA TYR A 231 -5.68 5.01 2.75
C TYR A 231 -6.96 4.66 3.52
N PHE A 232 -7.50 5.59 4.30
CA PHE A 232 -8.80 5.40 4.96
C PHE A 232 -9.93 5.68 3.97
N ALA A 233 -10.74 4.68 3.66
CA ALA A 233 -11.78 4.70 2.64
C ALA A 233 -13.10 4.10 3.15
N HIS A 234 -14.14 4.15 2.32
CA HIS A 234 -15.26 3.23 2.46
C HIS A 234 -14.78 1.80 2.16
N ASN A 235 -15.16 0.81 2.98
CA ASN A 235 -14.65 -0.56 2.87
C ASN A 235 -14.95 -1.24 1.53
N GLU A 236 -16.03 -0.85 0.86
CA GLU A 236 -16.37 -1.41 -0.46
C GLU A 236 -15.41 -0.97 -1.57
N MET A 237 -14.55 0.03 -1.34
CA MET A 237 -13.49 0.40 -2.29
C MET A 237 -12.44 -0.73 -2.48
N GLU A 238 -12.31 -1.60 -1.48
CA GLU A 238 -11.34 -2.70 -1.47
C GLU A 238 -11.81 -3.96 -2.22
N LEU A 239 -13.12 -4.05 -2.49
CA LEU A 239 -13.79 -5.25 -3.01
C LEU A 239 -14.00 -5.17 -4.51
#